data_AF-A0AA38LA83-F1
#
_entry.id   AF-A0AA38LA83-F1
#
_cell.length_a   1.000
_cell.length_b   1.000
_cell.length_c   1.000
_cell.angle_alpha   90.00
_cell.angle_beta   90.00
_cell.angle_gamma   90.00
#
_symmetry.space_group_name_H-M   'P 1'
#
loop_
_entity.id
_entity.type
_entity.pdbx_description
1 polymer ?
#
loop_
_entity_poly.entity_id
_entity_poly.type
_entity_poly.pdbx_seq_one_letter_code
_entity_poly.pdbx_strand_id
1 'polypeptide(L)'
;KNGRPERLYGLTPLCKYLVHNKDGLSLAPMLLMDQDKVFIDTWFYLKDAVLEGSQPFTKAHGVHAFDYPAQDQRFNRVFNKAMSEHSTLVMGRVLEIYQGFKDLEELVDVGGGVGSTLNLIVSKHPQIKGVNFDMPHVLGDAPDYPGVTHVGGDMFDSVPPGKTIFMK
;
A
#
# COMPACT_ATOMS: atom_id res chain seq x y z
N LYS A 1 -5.69 -15.87 51.39
CA LYS A 1 -6.09 -15.83 49.96
C LYS A 1 -6.55 -14.40 49.67
N ASN A 2 -5.66 -13.57 49.14
CA ASN A 2 -5.90 -12.12 48.99
C ASN A 2 -6.60 -11.86 47.66
N GLY A 3 -7.94 -11.88 47.66
CA GLY A 3 -8.78 -11.71 46.47
C GLY A 3 -8.73 -10.29 45.92
N ARG A 4 -7.74 -10.00 45.08
CA ARG A 4 -7.71 -8.75 44.31
C ARG A 4 -8.65 -8.86 43.11
N PRO A 5 -9.45 -7.82 42.81
CA PRO A 5 -10.29 -7.82 41.62
C PRO A 5 -9.43 -7.86 40.35
N GLU A 6 -9.79 -8.75 39.42
CA GLU A 6 -9.16 -8.87 38.11
C GLU A 6 -9.98 -8.14 37.05
N ARG A 7 -9.31 -7.45 36.13
CA ARG A 7 -9.96 -6.87 34.95
C ARG A 7 -9.78 -7.84 33.79
N LEU A 8 -10.89 -8.14 33.13
CA LEU A 8 -10.92 -8.91 31.89
C LEU A 8 -11.11 -7.97 30.71
N TYR A 9 -10.48 -8.29 29.58
CA TYR A 9 -10.56 -7.51 28.35
C TYR A 9 -11.08 -8.41 27.22
N GLY A 10 -11.99 -7.88 26.42
CA GLY A 10 -12.54 -8.54 25.24
C GLY A 10 -12.35 -7.67 24.00
N LEU A 11 -12.33 -8.31 22.83
CA LEU A 11 -12.30 -7.60 21.57
C LEU A 11 -13.60 -6.82 21.36
N THR A 12 -13.48 -5.57 20.91
CA THR A 12 -14.62 -4.76 20.49
C THR A 12 -14.91 -5.02 19.01
N PRO A 13 -16.07 -4.59 18.47
CA PRO A 13 -16.34 -4.70 17.03
C PRO A 13 -15.27 -4.06 16.14
N LEU A 14 -14.60 -2.99 16.60
CA LEU A 14 -13.51 -2.34 15.89
C LEU A 14 -12.32 -3.28 15.64
N CYS A 15 -12.05 -4.19 16.59
CA CYS A 15 -10.94 -5.14 16.49
C CYS A 15 -11.06 -6.07 15.28
N LYS A 16 -12.26 -6.23 14.69
CA LYS A 16 -12.44 -6.96 13.42
C LYS A 16 -11.55 -6.41 12.30
N TYR A 17 -11.25 -5.11 12.31
CA TYR A 17 -10.39 -4.48 11.31
C TYR A 17 -8.92 -4.44 11.73
N LEU A 18 -8.60 -4.70 12.99
CA LEU A 18 -7.24 -4.62 13.54
C LEU A 18 -6.62 -5.99 13.80
N VAL A 19 -7.38 -7.06 13.64
CA VAL A 19 -6.92 -8.45 13.66
C VAL A 19 -7.02 -8.99 12.23
N HIS A 20 -6.05 -9.82 11.84
CA HIS A 20 -6.06 -10.45 10.52
C HIS A 20 -7.38 -11.20 10.28
N ASN A 21 -8.00 -10.90 9.14
CA ASN A 21 -9.16 -11.64 8.66
C ASN A 21 -8.74 -13.03 8.12
N LYS A 22 -9.70 -13.77 7.55
CA LYS A 22 -9.46 -15.11 6.96
C LYS A 22 -8.40 -15.13 5.85
N ASP A 23 -8.18 -13.98 5.19
CA ASP A 23 -7.23 -13.81 4.10
C ASP A 23 -5.89 -13.25 4.61
N GLY A 24 -5.71 -13.15 5.94
CA GLY A 24 -4.49 -12.64 6.56
C GLY A 24 -4.34 -11.12 6.53
N LEU A 25 -5.41 -10.35 6.29
CA LEU A 25 -5.37 -8.90 6.08
C LEU A 25 -5.96 -8.13 7.27
N SER A 26 -5.40 -6.95 7.56
CA SER A 26 -5.96 -6.01 8.55
C SER A 26 -5.57 -4.56 8.25
N LEU A 27 -6.16 -3.60 8.98
CA LEU A 27 -5.72 -2.21 9.03
C LEU A 27 -4.57 -1.97 10.02
N ALA A 28 -4.11 -3.01 10.74
CA ALA A 28 -3.02 -2.85 11.70
C ALA A 28 -1.72 -2.34 11.06
N PRO A 29 -1.29 -2.81 9.86
CA PRO A 29 -0.09 -2.26 9.22
C PRO A 29 -0.20 -0.79 8.84
N MET A 30 -1.39 -0.32 8.46
CA MET A 30 -1.62 1.11 8.18
C MET A 30 -1.40 1.95 9.44
N LEU A 31 -1.97 1.53 10.57
CA LEU A 31 -1.73 2.19 11.86
C LEU A 31 -0.24 2.14 12.25
N LEU A 32 0.42 0.99 12.09
CA LEU A 32 1.85 0.88 12.38
C LEU A 32 2.69 1.82 11.52
N MET A 33 2.32 2.05 10.25
CA MET A 33 2.98 3.02 9.38
C MET A 33 2.70 4.46 9.84
N ASP A 34 1.44 4.81 10.08
CA ASP A 34 1.04 6.17 10.48
C ASP A 34 1.62 6.58 11.85
N GLN A 35 1.89 5.60 12.71
CA GLN A 35 2.55 5.78 14.02
C GLN A 35 4.05 5.48 14.00
N ASP A 36 4.61 5.09 12.86
CA ASP A 36 6.05 4.87 12.73
C ASP A 36 6.80 6.19 12.98
N LYS A 37 7.98 6.11 13.60
CA LYS A 37 8.79 7.30 13.89
C LYS A 37 9.04 8.15 12.63
N VAL A 38 9.31 7.51 11.49
CA VAL A 38 9.55 8.20 10.22
C VAL A 38 8.35 9.06 9.83
N PHE A 39 7.13 8.50 9.94
CA PHE A 39 5.93 9.24 9.61
C PHE A 39 5.62 10.30 10.67
N ILE A 40 5.78 9.98 11.95
CA ILE A 40 5.52 10.90 13.06
C ILE A 40 6.42 12.14 13.01
N ASP A 41 7.69 11.98 12.64
CA ASP A 41 8.65 13.09 12.56
C ASP A 41 8.19 14.21 11.60
N THR A 42 7.41 13.84 10.58
CA THR A 42 6.77 14.78 9.61
C THR A 42 5.91 15.82 10.31
N TRP A 43 5.20 15.46 11.39
CA TRP A 43 4.28 16.36 12.08
C TRP A 43 4.98 17.52 12.79
N PHE A 44 6.25 17.36 13.19
CA PHE A 44 7.01 18.43 13.83
C PHE A 44 7.30 19.60 12.87
N TYR A 45 7.22 19.37 11.56
CA TYR A 45 7.44 20.37 10.53
C TYR A 45 6.15 20.89 9.87
N LEU A 46 4.98 20.48 10.38
CA LEU A 46 3.69 20.95 9.86
C LEU A 46 3.54 22.48 9.97
N LYS A 47 4.00 23.06 11.09
CA LYS A 47 3.99 24.52 11.27
C LYS A 47 4.77 25.23 10.16
N ASP A 48 5.94 24.71 9.85
CA ASP A 48 6.82 25.29 8.84
C ASP A 48 6.24 25.15 7.44
N ALA A 49 5.54 24.06 7.15
CA ALA A 49 4.81 23.94 5.89
C ALA A 49 3.71 25.00 5.74
N VAL A 50 2.99 25.30 6.82
CA VAL A 50 1.94 26.34 6.82
C VAL A 50 2.53 27.74 6.65
N LEU A 51 3.66 28.04 7.30
CA LEU A 51 4.25 29.37 7.30
C LEU A 51 5.16 29.65 6.10
N GLU A 52 5.87 28.63 5.62
CA GLU A 52 6.97 28.77 4.65
C GLU A 52 6.70 28.02 3.33
N GLY A 53 5.63 27.22 3.24
CA GLY A 53 5.31 26.41 2.05
C GLY A 53 6.22 25.19 1.85
N SER A 54 6.93 24.76 2.89
CA SER A 54 7.78 23.56 2.84
C SER A 54 6.98 22.26 2.79
N GLN A 55 7.58 21.17 2.29
CA GLN A 55 7.02 19.82 2.39
C GLN A 55 7.51 19.17 3.69
N PRO A 56 6.64 18.87 4.68
CA PRO A 56 7.09 18.48 6.02
C PRO A 56 7.96 17.22 6.05
N PHE A 57 7.63 16.20 5.23
CA PHE A 57 8.40 14.95 5.19
C PHE A 57 9.82 15.21 4.70
N THR A 58 9.95 15.95 3.59
CA THR A 58 11.24 16.34 3.02
C THR A 58 12.04 17.22 3.98
N LYS A 59 11.37 18.09 4.75
CA LYS A 59 12.05 18.89 5.78
C LYS A 59 12.57 18.04 6.95
N ALA A 60 11.86 16.98 7.32
CA ALA A 60 12.27 16.05 8.37
C ALA A 60 13.41 15.11 7.93
N HIS A 61 13.39 14.65 6.68
CA HIS A 61 14.20 13.51 6.23
C HIS A 61 15.16 13.83 5.09
N GLY A 62 15.12 15.05 4.55
CA GLY A 62 16.03 15.53 3.50
C GLY A 62 15.73 15.05 2.08
N VAL A 63 14.79 14.12 1.91
CA VAL A 63 14.39 13.56 0.61
C VAL A 63 12.86 13.40 0.52
N HIS A 64 12.35 13.22 -0.70
CA HIS A 64 10.92 13.03 -0.92
C HIS A 64 10.41 11.73 -0.28
N ALA A 65 9.12 11.70 0.08
CA ALA A 65 8.49 10.57 0.77
C ALA A 65 8.55 9.24 -0.01
N PHE A 66 8.59 9.29 -1.34
CA PHE A 66 8.72 8.11 -2.20
C PHE A 66 10.18 7.66 -2.41
N ASP A 67 11.16 8.55 -2.19
CA ASP A 67 12.58 8.21 -2.31
C ASP A 67 13.15 7.67 -0.98
N TYR A 68 12.55 8.06 0.14
CA TYR A 68 13.01 7.67 1.47
C TYR A 68 12.99 6.16 1.73
N PRO A 69 11.97 5.38 1.32
CA PRO A 69 11.94 3.94 1.50
C PRO A 69 13.13 3.23 0.86
N ALA A 70 13.68 3.75 -0.24
CA ALA A 70 14.89 3.20 -0.84
C ALA A 70 16.12 3.30 0.09
N GLN A 71 16.13 4.25 1.04
CA GLN A 71 17.22 4.50 1.98
C GLN A 71 17.01 3.81 3.34
N ASP A 72 15.76 3.60 3.77
CA ASP A 72 15.41 2.85 4.99
C ASP A 72 14.61 1.59 4.63
N GLN A 73 15.32 0.47 4.51
CA GLN A 73 14.73 -0.85 4.23
C GLN A 73 13.72 -1.32 5.28
N ARG A 74 13.84 -0.87 6.55
CA ARG A 74 12.86 -1.19 7.59
C ARG A 74 11.58 -0.41 7.35
N PHE A 75 11.68 0.88 7.02
CA PHE A 75 10.50 1.68 6.66
C PHE A 75 9.86 1.23 5.34
N ASN A 76 10.67 0.82 4.34
CA ASN A 76 10.17 0.28 3.08
C ASN A 76 9.22 -0.90 3.29
N ARG A 77 9.60 -1.85 4.15
CA ARG A 77 8.74 -3.00 4.51
C ARG A 77 7.45 -2.57 5.22
N VAL A 78 7.53 -1.59 6.11
CA VAL A 78 6.34 -1.04 6.81
C VAL A 78 5.39 -0.40 5.80
N PHE A 79 5.92 0.47 4.93
CA PHE A 79 5.18 1.18 3.89
C PHE A 79 4.53 0.21 2.88
N ASN A 80 5.31 -0.70 2.30
CA ASN A 80 4.83 -1.67 1.32
C ASN A 80 3.76 -2.60 1.92
N LYS A 81 3.93 -3.04 3.17
CA LYS A 81 2.92 -3.86 3.86
C LYS A 81 1.63 -3.08 4.11
N ALA A 82 1.73 -1.84 4.56
CA ALA A 82 0.57 -0.97 4.79
C ALA A 82 -0.22 -0.75 3.49
N MET A 83 0.45 -0.34 2.41
CA MET A 83 -0.19 -0.11 1.12
C MET A 83 -0.79 -1.38 0.52
N SER A 84 -0.08 -2.51 0.61
CA SER A 84 -0.54 -3.81 0.11
C SER A 84 -1.81 -4.28 0.81
N GLU A 85 -1.84 -4.32 2.16
CA GLU A 85 -3.01 -4.82 2.89
C GLU A 85 -4.20 -3.87 2.76
N HIS A 86 -3.98 -2.56 2.87
CA HIS A 86 -5.04 -1.58 2.70
C HIS A 86 -5.66 -1.67 1.30
N SER A 87 -4.83 -1.71 0.26
CA SER A 87 -5.33 -1.82 -1.12
C SER A 87 -6.06 -3.13 -1.36
N THR A 88 -5.60 -4.23 -0.76
CA THR A 88 -6.25 -5.54 -0.91
C THR A 88 -7.64 -5.54 -0.26
N LEU A 89 -7.79 -4.94 0.92
CA LEU A 89 -9.08 -4.78 1.59
C LEU A 89 -10.07 -3.94 0.76
N VAL A 90 -9.62 -2.80 0.23
CA VAL A 90 -10.44 -1.93 -0.62
C VAL A 90 -10.82 -2.65 -1.92
N MET A 91 -9.85 -3.28 -2.58
CA MET A 91 -10.07 -3.95 -3.85
C MET A 91 -10.96 -5.17 -3.74
N GLY A 92 -10.94 -5.89 -2.62
CA GLY A 92 -11.90 -6.95 -2.34
C GLY A 92 -13.34 -6.46 -2.50
N ARG A 93 -13.66 -5.26 -2.00
CA ARG A 93 -14.98 -4.65 -2.15
C ARG A 93 -15.21 -4.07 -3.55
N VAL A 94 -14.22 -3.40 -4.14
CA VAL A 94 -14.33 -2.85 -5.50
C VAL A 94 -14.68 -3.95 -6.49
N LEU A 95 -13.99 -5.08 -6.44
CA LEU A 95 -14.23 -6.20 -7.35
C LEU A 95 -15.63 -6.81 -7.20
N GLU A 96 -16.30 -6.69 -6.06
CA GLU A 96 -17.68 -7.17 -5.90
C GLU A 96 -18.69 -6.33 -6.67
N ILE A 97 -18.45 -5.02 -6.80
CA ILE A 97 -19.45 -4.07 -7.31
C ILE A 97 -19.08 -3.48 -8.68
N TYR A 98 -17.80 -3.30 -8.94
CA TYR A 98 -17.30 -2.67 -10.16
C TYR A 98 -17.11 -3.71 -11.26
N GLN A 99 -17.63 -3.41 -12.45
CA GLN A 99 -17.67 -4.34 -13.59
C GLN A 99 -16.74 -3.94 -14.73
N GLY A 100 -16.04 -2.81 -14.64
CA GLY A 100 -15.22 -2.27 -15.73
C GLY A 100 -13.99 -3.11 -16.09
N PHE A 101 -13.65 -4.12 -15.30
CA PHE A 101 -12.55 -5.05 -15.60
C PHE A 101 -12.97 -6.24 -16.48
N LYS A 102 -14.29 -6.49 -16.65
CA LYS A 102 -14.78 -7.76 -17.24
C LYS A 102 -14.25 -8.05 -18.65
N ASP A 103 -14.19 -7.05 -19.51
CA ASP A 103 -13.89 -7.22 -20.92
C ASP A 103 -12.48 -6.72 -21.29
N LEU A 104 -11.62 -6.51 -20.28
CA LEU A 104 -10.24 -6.11 -20.51
C LEU A 104 -9.40 -7.32 -20.93
N GLU A 105 -8.48 -7.07 -21.86
CA GLU A 105 -7.44 -8.03 -22.27
C GLU A 105 -6.10 -7.73 -21.58
N GLU A 106 -5.89 -6.46 -21.21
CA GLU A 106 -4.63 -5.94 -20.68
C GLU A 106 -4.94 -4.83 -19.66
N LEU A 107 -4.15 -4.80 -18.59
CA LEU A 107 -4.24 -3.77 -17.56
C LEU A 107 -2.85 -3.40 -17.06
N VAL A 108 -2.52 -2.11 -17.09
CA VAL A 108 -1.29 -1.57 -16.50
C VAL A 108 -1.64 -0.90 -15.17
N ASP A 109 -1.10 -1.41 -14.06
CA ASP A 109 -1.22 -0.78 -12.72
C ASP A 109 0.00 0.12 -12.51
N VAL A 110 -0.17 1.44 -12.64
CA VAL A 110 0.90 2.45 -12.52
C VAL A 110 0.96 2.93 -11.08
N GLY A 111 2.12 2.79 -10.44
CA GLY A 111 2.25 2.95 -8.98
C GLY A 111 1.59 1.77 -8.24
N GLY A 112 1.63 0.57 -8.84
CA GLY A 112 0.93 -0.61 -8.32
C GLY A 112 1.56 -1.22 -7.07
N GLY A 113 2.70 -0.68 -6.61
CA GLY A 113 3.46 -1.15 -5.48
C GLY A 113 4.02 -2.54 -5.73
N VAL A 114 3.90 -3.41 -4.72
CA VAL A 114 4.27 -4.82 -4.84
C VAL A 114 3.33 -5.65 -5.72
N GLY A 115 2.27 -5.06 -6.31
CA GLY A 115 1.41 -5.72 -7.30
C GLY A 115 0.20 -6.47 -6.74
N SER A 116 -0.07 -6.39 -5.43
CA SER A 116 -1.18 -7.10 -4.77
C SER A 116 -2.55 -6.77 -5.39
N THR A 117 -2.77 -5.51 -5.76
CA THR A 117 -4.03 -5.08 -6.38
C THR A 117 -4.21 -5.71 -7.75
N LEU A 118 -3.21 -5.59 -8.62
CA LEU A 118 -3.26 -6.20 -9.94
C LEU A 118 -3.43 -7.71 -9.85
N ASN A 119 -2.74 -8.38 -8.90
CA ASN A 119 -2.92 -9.81 -8.65
C ASN A 119 -4.38 -10.19 -8.34
N LEU A 120 -5.09 -9.41 -7.51
CA LEU A 120 -6.51 -9.66 -7.23
C LEU A 120 -7.38 -9.51 -8.49
N ILE A 121 -7.09 -8.50 -9.31
CA ILE A 121 -7.83 -8.23 -10.54
C ILE A 121 -7.65 -9.39 -11.51
N VAL A 122 -6.40 -9.79 -11.81
CA VAL A 122 -6.12 -10.89 -12.75
C VAL A 122 -6.55 -12.24 -12.20
N SER A 123 -6.51 -12.45 -10.88
CA SER A 123 -7.04 -13.68 -10.25
C SER A 123 -8.55 -13.81 -10.44
N LYS A 124 -9.28 -12.69 -10.44
CA LYS A 124 -10.73 -12.67 -10.69
C LYS A 124 -11.08 -12.69 -12.19
N HIS A 125 -10.20 -12.12 -13.02
CA HIS A 125 -10.36 -12.00 -14.47
C HIS A 125 -9.12 -12.58 -15.18
N PRO A 126 -8.98 -13.92 -15.25
CA PRO A 126 -7.76 -14.58 -15.75
C PRO A 126 -7.41 -14.29 -17.20
N GLN A 127 -8.33 -13.71 -17.97
CA GLN A 127 -8.10 -13.25 -19.33
C GLN A 127 -7.22 -11.99 -19.41
N ILE A 128 -7.14 -11.21 -18.33
CA ILE A 128 -6.37 -9.97 -18.28
C ILE A 128 -4.89 -10.31 -18.12
N LYS A 129 -4.06 -9.77 -19.04
CA LYS A 129 -2.61 -9.70 -18.86
C LYS A 129 -2.26 -8.46 -18.06
N GLY A 130 -1.69 -8.65 -16.88
CA GLY A 130 -1.33 -7.56 -15.99
C GLY A 130 0.11 -7.09 -16.18
N VAL A 131 0.31 -5.76 -16.18
CA VAL A 131 1.63 -5.13 -16.03
C VAL A 131 1.62 -4.30 -14.74
N ASN A 132 2.39 -4.72 -13.74
CA ASN A 132 2.60 -3.92 -12.53
C ASN A 132 3.82 -3.00 -12.76
N PHE A 133 3.62 -1.69 -12.67
CA PHE A 133 4.66 -0.70 -12.87
C PHE A 133 4.90 0.13 -11.61
N ASP A 134 6.14 0.14 -11.14
CA ASP A 134 6.55 0.91 -9.96
C ASP A 134 8.06 1.20 -9.98
N MET A 135 8.57 1.87 -8.96
CA MET A 135 9.99 2.13 -8.80
C MET A 135 10.77 0.81 -8.60
N PRO A 136 12.01 0.69 -9.13
CA PRO A 136 12.80 -0.53 -9.02
C PRO A 136 12.98 -1.05 -7.58
N HIS A 137 13.13 -0.15 -6.60
CA HIS A 137 13.32 -0.55 -5.20
C HIS A 137 12.05 -1.14 -4.56
N VAL A 138 10.86 -0.74 -5.01
CA VAL A 138 9.58 -1.30 -4.55
C VAL A 138 9.38 -2.69 -5.15
N LEU A 139 9.69 -2.85 -6.43
CA LEU A 139 9.60 -4.15 -7.12
C LEU A 139 10.58 -5.18 -6.59
N GLY A 140 11.67 -4.77 -5.93
CA GLY A 140 12.57 -5.68 -5.23
C GLY A 140 11.89 -6.52 -4.13
N ASP A 141 10.77 -6.02 -3.58
CA ASP A 141 9.94 -6.72 -2.59
C ASP A 141 8.68 -7.36 -3.21
N ALA A 142 8.47 -7.25 -4.52
CA ALA A 142 7.28 -7.76 -5.20
C ALA A 142 7.34 -9.30 -5.35
N PRO A 143 6.31 -10.05 -4.88
CA PRO A 143 6.21 -11.47 -5.17
C PRO A 143 5.86 -11.71 -6.64
N ASP A 144 6.27 -12.85 -7.17
CA ASP A 144 5.81 -13.30 -8.49
C ASP A 144 4.32 -13.69 -8.43
N TYR A 145 3.51 -13.07 -9.29
CA TYR A 145 2.10 -13.38 -9.43
C TYR A 145 1.78 -13.97 -10.82
N PRO A 146 1.02 -15.07 -10.91
CA PRO A 146 0.55 -15.59 -12.18
C PRO A 146 -0.24 -14.54 -12.96
N GLY A 147 0.13 -14.31 -14.22
CA GLY A 147 -0.54 -13.34 -15.10
C GLY A 147 -0.11 -11.88 -14.89
N VAL A 148 0.87 -11.60 -14.02
CA VAL A 148 1.44 -10.26 -13.79
C VAL A 148 2.90 -10.22 -14.25
N THR A 149 3.26 -9.15 -14.96
CA THR A 149 4.66 -8.81 -15.28
C THR A 149 5.05 -7.55 -14.53
N HIS A 150 6.18 -7.59 -13.80
CA HIS A 150 6.72 -6.43 -13.09
C HIS A 150 7.65 -5.62 -13.99
N VAL A 151 7.44 -4.30 -14.07
CA VAL A 151 8.26 -3.38 -14.88
C VAL A 151 8.70 -2.20 -14.02
N GLY A 152 10.01 -2.03 -13.84
CA GLY A 152 10.58 -0.93 -13.07
C GLY A 152 10.75 0.34 -13.89
N GLY A 153 10.45 1.50 -13.31
CA GLY A 153 10.75 2.79 -13.95
C GLY A 153 10.29 3.99 -13.13
N ASP A 154 10.22 5.14 -13.81
CA ASP A 154 9.67 6.39 -13.28
C ASP A 154 8.47 6.80 -14.13
N MET A 155 7.28 6.91 -13.51
CA MET A 155 6.05 7.28 -14.19
C MET A 155 6.05 8.72 -14.73
N PHE A 156 6.92 9.59 -14.20
CA PHE A 156 7.06 10.96 -14.68
C PHE A 156 7.89 11.03 -15.97
N ASP A 157 8.74 10.03 -16.22
CA ASP A 157 9.45 9.89 -17.48
C ASP A 157 8.62 9.13 -18.51
N SER A 158 8.17 7.91 -18.16
CA SER A 158 7.33 7.10 -19.05
C SER A 158 6.61 5.98 -18.28
N VAL A 159 5.48 5.55 -18.83
CA VAL A 159 4.73 4.38 -18.33
C VAL A 159 4.67 3.31 -19.42
N PRO A 160 4.54 2.01 -19.06
CA PRO A 160 4.33 0.96 -20.04
C PRO A 160 3.09 1.23 -20.90
N PRO A 161 3.15 0.95 -22.21
CA PRO A 161 1.98 1.10 -23.06
C PRO A 161 0.88 0.12 -22.62
N GLY A 162 -0.37 0.56 -22.67
CA GLY A 162 -1.52 -0.29 -22.40
C GLY A 162 -2.83 0.39 -22.78
N LYS A 163 -3.83 -0.40 -23.17
CA LYS A 163 -5.17 0.13 -23.52
C LYS A 163 -5.93 0.65 -22.31
N THR A 164 -5.60 0.16 -21.11
CA THR A 164 -6.24 0.56 -19.86
C THR A 164 -5.18 0.68 -18.79
N ILE A 165 -5.19 1.84 -18.13
CA ILE A 165 -4.31 2.15 -17.00
C ILE A 165 -5.18 2.21 -15.75
N PHE A 166 -4.69 1.60 -14.68
CA PHE A 166 -5.24 1.70 -13.35
C PHE A 166 -4.25 2.44 -12.46
N MET A 167 -4.78 3.40 -11.69
CA MET A 167 -4.07 4.16 -10.67
C MET A 167 -5.03 4.34 -9.50
N LYS A 168 -4.56 4.21 -8.26
CA LYS A 168 -5.37 4.28 -7.04
C LYS A 168 -4.80 5.29 -6.06
#